data_AF-A0A933PVU3-F1
#
_entry.id   AF-A0A933PVU3-F1
#
_cell.length_a   1.000
_cell.length_b   1.000
_cell.length_c   1.000
_cell.angle_alpha   90.00
_cell.angle_beta   90.00
_cell.angle_gamma   90.00
#
_symmetry.space_group_name_H-M   'P 1'
#
loop_
_entity.id
_entity.type
_entity.pdbx_description
1 polymer ?
#
loop_
_entity_poly.entity_id
_entity_poly.type
_entity_poly.pdbx_seq_one_letter_code
_entity_poly.pdbx_strand_id
1 'polypeptide(L)' 'MSEATDKMSAKNWFIFIPGAMIFILGFVLLSFVGHNPEGILGLIAPVTILAGIIITTAGLLVR' A
#
# COMPACT_ATOMS: atom_id res chain seq x y z
N MET A 1 9.44 -32.65 -7.74
CA MET A 1 9.14 -31.41 -6.98
C MET A 1 8.32 -30.53 -7.89
N SER A 2 7.00 -30.46 -7.69
CA SER A 2 6.12 -29.65 -8.52
C SER A 2 6.25 -28.20 -8.09
N GLU A 3 6.73 -27.34 -9.00
CA GLU A 3 6.74 -25.90 -8.83
C GLU A 3 5.30 -25.40 -8.70
N ALA A 4 4.82 -25.25 -7.46
CA ALA A 4 3.61 -24.51 -7.17
C ALA A 4 3.90 -23.02 -7.45
N THR A 5 3.87 -22.65 -8.73
CA THR A 5 3.60 -21.27 -9.10
C THR A 5 2.15 -21.01 -8.69
N ASP A 6 1.95 -20.67 -7.41
CA ASP A 6 0.67 -20.16 -6.92
C ASP A 6 0.41 -18.84 -7.67
N LYS A 7 -0.23 -18.96 -8.84
CA LYS A 7 -0.59 -17.82 -9.67
C LYS A 7 -1.61 -17.00 -8.90
N MET A 8 -1.19 -15.83 -8.45
CA MET A 8 -2.05 -14.82 -7.86
C MET A 8 -3.25 -14.56 -8.78
N SER A 9 -4.47 -14.79 -8.28
CA SER A 9 -5.71 -14.64 -9.04
C SER A 9 -5.87 -13.21 -9.56
N ALA A 10 -6.53 -13.03 -10.71
CA ALA A 10 -6.78 -11.69 -11.26
C ALA A 10 -7.51 -10.77 -10.25
N LYS A 11 -8.34 -11.35 -9.38
CA LYS A 11 -9.02 -10.63 -8.29
C LYS A 11 -8.05 -10.08 -7.25
N ASN A 12 -6.99 -10.83 -6.97
CA ASN A 12 -5.97 -10.48 -5.98
C ASN A 12 -5.13 -9.31 -6.50
N TRP A 13 -4.81 -9.33 -7.80
CA TRP A 13 -4.17 -8.21 -8.50
C TRP A 13 -4.99 -6.92 -8.47
N PHE A 14 -6.32 -7.02 -8.60
CA PHE A 14 -7.22 -5.87 -8.51
C PHE A 14 -7.20 -5.16 -7.14
N ILE A 15 -6.87 -5.88 -6.07
CA ILE A 15 -6.76 -5.32 -4.70
C ILE A 15 -5.32 -4.87 -4.43
N PHE A 16 -4.35 -5.66 -4.90
CA PHE A 16 -2.93 -5.40 -4.71
C PHE A 16 -2.46 -4.10 -5.38
N ILE A 17 -2.82 -3.87 -6.65
CA ILE A 17 -2.34 -2.71 -7.41
C ILE A 17 -2.77 -1.38 -6.75
N PRO A 18 -4.06 -1.17 -6.39
CA PRO A 18 -4.47 0.03 -5.67
C PRO A 18 -3.77 0.19 -4.31
N GLY A 19 -3.59 -0.91 -3.57
CA GLY A 19 -2.86 -0.89 -2.29
C GLY A 19 -1.43 -0.41 -2.44
N ALA A 20 -0.73 -0.91 -3.46
CA ALA A 20 0.63 -0.51 -3.78
C ALA A 20 0.70 0.96 -4.22
N MET A 21 -0.27 1.43 -4.99
CA MET A 21 -0.35 2.85 -5.37
C MET A 21 -0.58 3.76 -4.16
N ILE A 22 -1.48 3.39 -3.25
CA ILE A 22 -1.75 4.14 -2.00
C ILE A 22 -0.49 4.17 -1.12
N PHE A 23 0.22 3.04 -1.03
CA PHE A 23 1.47 2.95 -0.29
C PHE A 23 2.52 3.92 -0.83
N ILE A 24 2.76 3.94 -2.15
CA ILE A 24 3.69 4.87 -2.79
C ILE A 24 3.24 6.32 -2.57
N LEU A 25 1.94 6.61 -2.70
CA LEU A 25 1.39 7.94 -2.44
C LEU A 25 1.66 8.40 -1.00
N GLY A 26 1.61 7.49 -0.03
CA GLY A 26 1.95 7.76 1.36
C GLY A 26 3.39 8.27 1.54
N PHE A 27 4.37 7.68 0.83
CA PHE A 27 5.76 8.17 0.84
C PHE A 27 5.92 9.53 0.15
N VAL A 28 5.16 9.77 -0.91
CA VAL A 28 5.10 11.09 -1.56
C VAL A 28 4.59 12.14 -0.57
N LEU A 29 3.50 11.85 0.16
CA LEU A 29 2.98 12.71 1.22
C LEU A 29 4.01 12.95 2.33
N LEU A 30 4.79 11.93 2.69
CA LEU A 30 5.84 12.04 3.71
C LEU A 30 6.96 13.00 3.28
N SER A 31 7.26 13.07 1.98
CA SER A 31 8.19 14.05 1.41
C SER A 31 7.68 15.49 1.59
N PHE A 32 6.36 15.69 1.49
CA PHE A 32 5.73 17.00 1.74
C PHE A 32 5.67 17.35 3.24
N VAL A 33 5.48 16.36 4.12
CA VAL A 33 5.58 16.54 5.58
C VAL A 33 6.97 17.00 5.98
N GLY A 34 8.03 16.46 5.37
CA GLY A 34 9.41 16.90 5.65
C GLY A 34 9.66 18.39 5.36
N HIS A 35 8.85 18.99 4.48
CA HIS A 35 8.89 20.43 4.18
C HIS A 35 8.02 21.28 5.12
N ASN A 36 6.91 20.72 5.62
CA ASN A 36 5.99 21.37 6.57
C ASN A 36 5.55 20.33 7.62
N PRO A 37 6.36 20.12 8.68
CA PRO A 37 6.10 19.08 9.68
C PRO A 37 4.88 19.38 10.56
N GLU A 38 4.47 20.65 10.58
CA GLU A 38 3.34 21.16 11.35
C GLU A 38 2.01 20.86 10.60
N GLY A 39 1.11 20.08 11.22
CA GLY A 39 -0.28 19.98 10.78
C GLY A 39 -0.75 18.59 10.35
N ILE A 40 -1.94 18.55 9.73
CA ILE A 40 -2.70 17.32 9.46
C ILE A 40 -1.92 16.35 8.56
N LEU A 41 -1.04 16.86 7.69
CA LEU A 41 -0.20 16.06 6.80
C LEU A 41 0.73 15.09 7.56
N GLY A 42 1.25 15.50 8.73
CA GLY A 42 2.11 14.66 9.57
C GLY A 42 1.40 13.43 10.12
N LEU A 43 0.06 13.48 10.23
CA LEU A 43 -0.78 12.33 10.59
C LEU A 43 -1.28 11.57 9.35
N ILE A 44 -1.65 12.29 8.29
CA ILE A 44 -2.19 11.67 7.07
C ILE A 44 -1.14 10.76 6.42
N ALA A 45 0.11 11.22 6.27
CA ALA A 45 1.15 10.44 5.59
C ALA A 45 1.33 9.03 6.20
N PRO A 46 1.58 8.85 7.52
CA PRO A 46 1.70 7.52 8.11
C PRO A 46 0.40 6.70 8.05
N VAL A 47 -0.78 7.33 8.17
CA VAL A 47 -2.07 6.63 8.03
C VAL A 47 -2.28 6.11 6.61
N THR A 48 -1.93 6.90 5.59
CA THR A 48 -1.99 6.49 4.18
C THR A 48 -1.03 5.34 3.90
N ILE A 49 0.19 5.38 4.45
CA ILE A 49 1.15 4.26 4.34
C ILE A 49 0.58 3.00 4.98
N LEU A 50 0.05 3.08 6.20
CA LEU A 50 -0.58 1.95 6.89
C LEU A 50 -1.74 1.36 6.08
N ALA A 51 -2.63 2.20 5.57
CA ALA A 51 -3.74 1.77 4.73
C ALA A 51 -3.23 1.05 3.46
N GLY A 52 -2.21 1.59 2.81
CA GLY A 52 -1.55 0.96 1.66
C GLY A 52 -0.99 -0.42 1.97
N ILE A 53 -0.28 -0.57 3.11
CA ILE A 53 0.24 -1.87 3.57
C ILE A 53 -0.89 -2.88 3.79
N ILE A 54 -1.96 -2.48 4.49
CA ILE A 54 -3.08 -3.36 4.79
C ILE A 54 -3.77 -3.84 3.51
N ILE A 55 -4.06 -2.92 2.57
CA ILE A 55 -4.73 -3.25 1.31
C ILE A 55 -3.84 -4.15 0.44
N THR A 56 -2.54 -3.85 0.36
CA THR A 56 -1.59 -4.67 -0.40
C THR A 56 -1.49 -6.08 0.18
N THR A 57 -1.38 -6.17 1.51
CA THR A 57 -1.31 -7.45 2.23
C THR A 57 -2.60 -8.24 2.08
N ALA A 58 -3.76 -7.57 2.17
CA ALA A 58 -5.04 -8.21 1.89
C ALA A 58 -5.10 -8.74 0.46
N GLY A 59 -4.63 -7.98 -0.53
CA GLY A 59 -4.53 -8.43 -1.92
C GLY A 59 -3.66 -9.68 -2.09
N LEU A 60 -2.59 -9.83 -1.30
CA LEU A 60 -1.73 -11.02 -1.31
C LEU A 60 -2.33 -12.23 -0.57
N LEU A 61 -3.13 -11.97 0.48
CA LEU A 61 -3.70 -13.01 1.34
C LEU A 61 -5.06 -13.53 0.86
N VAL A 62 -5.79 -12.75 0.07
CA VAL A 62 -6.97 -13.25 -0.64
C VAL A 62 -6.45 -14.32 -1.60
N ARG A 63 -6.85 -15.58 -1.40
CA ARG A 63 -6.56 -16.70 -2.30
C ARG A 63 -7.57 -16.72 -3.43
#